data_AF-A0A0A0JMC4-F1
#
_entry.id   AF-A0A0A0JMC4-F1
#
_cell.length_a   1.000
_cell.length_b   1.000
_cell.length_c   1.000
_cell.angle_alpha   90.00
_cell.angle_beta   90.00
_cell.angle_gamma   90.00
#
_symmetry.space_group_name_H-M   'P 1'
#
loop_
_entity.id
_entity.type
_entity.pdbx_description
1 polymer ?
#
loop_
_entity_poly.entity_id
_entity_poly.type
_entity_poly.pdbx_seq_one_letter_code
_entity_poly.pdbx_strand_id
1 'polypeptide(L)'
;MTSPAAERTILDTSVVIGPDAAPIPGIVAISAATLAELHFGVLVAKTAAVRAERLRRLSIIQRHFDALPIDDAVAASYGHLAAAVVELGRQPRRRTMDLLIAATAHAHDASLLTRNPDDFAGLDALVNVIAV
;
A
#
# COMPACT_ATOMS: atom_id res chain seq x y z
N MET A 1 6.24 -16.46 -27.96
CA MET A 1 6.76 -16.66 -26.60
C MET A 1 6.59 -15.35 -25.86
N THR A 2 5.53 -15.23 -25.07
CA THR A 2 5.28 -14.06 -24.21
C THR A 2 6.33 -14.08 -23.11
N SER A 3 7.10 -13.01 -22.93
CA SER A 3 7.99 -12.88 -21.76
C SER A 3 7.20 -13.16 -20.48
N PRO A 4 7.80 -13.80 -19.45
CA PRO A 4 7.15 -13.88 -18.15
C PRO A 4 6.79 -12.45 -17.72
N ALA A 5 5.53 -12.24 -17.34
CA ALA A 5 5.08 -10.95 -16.83
C ALA A 5 6.00 -10.60 -15.66
N ALA A 6 6.60 -9.41 -15.68
CA ALA A 6 7.42 -8.94 -14.57
C ALA A 6 6.57 -8.96 -13.30
N GLU A 7 7.07 -9.58 -12.24
CA GLU A 7 6.43 -9.59 -10.92
C GLU A 7 6.19 -8.14 -10.49
N ARG A 8 4.96 -7.79 -10.11
CA ARG A 8 4.59 -6.44 -9.67
C ARG A 8 4.24 -6.47 -8.19
N THR A 9 4.75 -5.51 -7.46
CA THR A 9 4.56 -5.42 -6.01
C THR A 9 4.19 -4.00 -5.61
N ILE A 10 3.09 -3.87 -4.87
CA ILE A 10 2.71 -2.65 -4.16
C ILE A 10 3.19 -2.78 -2.72
N LEU A 11 3.94 -1.78 -2.26
CA LEU A 11 4.36 -1.72 -0.86
C LEU A 11 3.29 -1.01 -0.03
N ASP A 12 2.87 -1.67 1.04
CA ASP A 12 2.14 -1.04 2.13
C ASP A 12 3.02 0.03 2.81
N THR A 13 2.38 1.05 3.36
CA THR A 13 3.00 2.10 4.18
C THR A 13 3.85 1.51 5.30
N SER A 14 3.41 0.41 5.92
CA SER A 14 4.17 -0.31 6.94
C SER A 14 5.53 -0.80 6.43
N VAL A 15 5.61 -1.25 5.17
CA VAL A 15 6.85 -1.69 4.50
C VAL A 15 7.75 -0.48 4.21
N VAL A 16 7.14 0.60 3.73
CA VAL A 16 7.84 1.84 3.36
C VAL A 16 8.50 2.53 4.56
N ILE A 17 7.91 2.47 5.76
CA ILE A 17 8.42 3.20 6.93
C ILE A 17 9.31 2.38 7.87
N GLY A 18 9.25 1.05 7.78
CA GLY A 18 9.99 0.17 8.69
C GLY A 18 11.44 -0.06 8.24
N PRO A 19 12.13 -1.05 8.83
CA PRO A 19 13.53 -1.33 8.51
C PRO A 19 13.68 -1.75 7.03
N ASP A 20 14.91 -1.68 6.51
CA ASP A 20 15.20 -2.12 5.14
C ASP A 20 14.72 -3.55 4.93
N ALA A 21 13.81 -3.74 3.97
CA ALA A 21 13.37 -5.06 3.55
C ALA A 21 14.47 -5.73 2.72
N ALA A 22 14.50 -7.07 2.71
CA ALA A 22 15.30 -7.80 1.75
C ALA A 22 14.96 -7.34 0.32
N PRO A 23 15.89 -7.44 -0.65
CA PRO A 23 15.63 -7.04 -2.03
C PRO A 23 14.32 -7.63 -2.55
N ILE A 24 13.39 -6.75 -2.95
CA ILE A 24 12.08 -7.13 -3.44
C ILE A 24 12.21 -7.34 -4.95
N PRO A 25 11.92 -8.55 -5.47
CA PRO A 25 12.02 -8.82 -6.90
C PRO A 25 10.97 -8.05 -7.70
N GLY A 26 11.26 -7.79 -8.96
CA GLY A 26 10.29 -7.24 -9.92
C GLY A 26 10.12 -5.72 -9.88
N ILE A 27 8.98 -5.27 -10.38
CA ILE A 27 8.58 -3.85 -10.46
C ILE A 27 7.89 -3.50 -9.14
N VAL A 28 8.45 -2.51 -8.43
CA VAL A 28 7.95 -2.09 -7.12
C VAL A 28 7.38 -0.69 -7.21
N ALA A 29 6.17 -0.50 -6.68
CA ALA A 29 5.50 0.79 -6.60
C ALA A 29 4.79 0.97 -5.24
N ILE A 30 4.26 2.17 -5.01
CA ILE A 30 3.42 2.49 -3.84
C ILE A 30 2.09 3.07 -4.31
N SER A 31 1.06 3.00 -3.46
CA SER A 31 -0.19 3.70 -3.72
C SER A 31 -0.06 5.19 -3.36
N ALA A 32 -0.81 6.06 -4.03
CA ALA A 32 -1.02 7.44 -3.58
C ALA A 32 -1.61 7.52 -2.15
N ALA A 33 -2.34 6.48 -1.70
CA ALA A 33 -2.79 6.37 -0.32
C ALA A 33 -1.61 6.32 0.67
N THR A 34 -0.55 5.57 0.36
CA THR A 34 0.68 5.54 1.15
C THR A 34 1.36 6.91 1.22
N LEU A 35 1.44 7.64 0.10
CA LEU A 35 1.95 9.01 0.13
C LEU A 35 1.09 9.93 1.02
N ALA A 36 -0.23 9.80 0.95
CA ALA A 36 -1.14 10.58 1.79
C ALA A 36 -0.88 10.34 3.28
N GLU A 37 -0.68 9.09 3.70
CA GLU A 37 -0.33 8.73 5.08
C GLU A 37 1.00 9.31 5.52
N LEU A 38 2.03 9.27 4.66
CA LEU A 38 3.34 9.85 4.96
C LEU A 38 3.26 11.37 5.11
N HIS A 39 2.57 12.06 4.21
CA HIS A 39 2.32 13.50 4.30
C HIS A 39 1.57 13.86 5.58
N PHE A 40 0.49 13.15 5.91
CA PHE A 40 -0.24 13.34 7.16
C PHE A 40 0.69 13.16 8.37
N GLY A 41 1.47 12.07 8.39
CA GLY A 41 2.44 11.77 9.44
C GLY A 41 3.44 12.90 9.67
N VAL A 42 3.94 13.54 8.61
CA VAL A 42 4.81 14.72 8.73
C VAL A 42 4.07 15.88 9.43
N LEU A 43 2.86 16.19 8.99
CA LEU A 43 2.10 17.36 9.44
C LEU A 43 1.66 17.26 10.91
N VAL A 44 1.37 16.05 11.39
CA VAL A 44 0.94 15.82 12.79
C VAL A 44 2.09 15.54 13.77
N ALA A 45 3.34 15.58 13.31
CA ALA A 45 4.50 15.32 14.16
C ALA A 45 4.65 16.37 15.28
N LYS A 46 4.67 15.89 16.54
CA LYS A 46 4.66 16.75 17.74
C LYS A 46 5.97 17.49 18.02
N THR A 47 7.10 16.97 17.54
CA THR A 47 8.43 17.55 17.79
C THR A 47 9.15 17.84 16.49
N ALA A 48 10.05 18.84 16.51
CA ALA A 48 10.86 19.20 15.35
C ALA A 48 11.74 18.02 14.89
N ALA A 49 12.30 17.25 15.84
CA ALA A 49 13.12 16.07 15.53
C ALA A 49 12.32 14.98 14.80
N VAL A 50 11.12 14.63 15.29
CA VAL A 50 10.26 13.62 14.63
C VAL A 50 9.80 14.11 13.26
N ARG A 51 9.46 15.40 13.13
CA ARG A 51 9.06 16.00 11.85
C ARG A 51 10.19 15.96 10.83
N ALA A 52 11.42 16.30 11.23
CA ALA A 52 12.59 16.27 10.36
C ALA A 52 12.87 14.84 9.85
N GLU A 53 12.78 13.84 10.72
CA GLU A 53 12.97 12.44 10.34
C GLU A 53 11.88 11.96 9.37
N ARG A 54 10.60 12.28 9.63
CA ARG A 54 9.49 11.93 8.73
C ARG A 54 9.60 12.64 7.37
N LEU A 55 10.02 13.91 7.35
CA LEU A 55 10.28 14.66 6.12
C LEU A 55 11.41 14.05 5.30
N ARG A 56 12.49 13.65 5.98
CA ARG A 56 13.63 12.97 5.35
C ARG A 56 13.16 11.67 4.67
N ARG A 57 12.37 10.85 5.37
CA ARG A 57 11.80 9.61 4.80
C ARG A 57 10.88 9.90 3.62
N LEU A 58 9.90 10.80 3.77
CA LEU A 58 9.00 11.18 2.67
C LEU A 58 9.79 11.63 1.42
N SER A 59 10.82 12.46 1.61
CA SER A 59 11.67 12.93 0.53
C SER A 59 12.44 11.81 -0.17
N ILE A 60 12.88 10.79 0.58
CA ILE A 60 13.52 9.59 0.01
C ILE A 60 12.50 8.82 -0.81
N ILE A 61 11.31 8.56 -0.26
CA ILE A 61 10.26 7.77 -0.94
C ILE A 61 9.83 8.44 -2.24
N GLN A 62 9.57 9.75 -2.24
CA GLN A 62 9.19 10.51 -3.43
C GLN A 62 10.27 10.55 -4.53
N ARG A 63 11.54 10.26 -4.19
CA ARG A 63 12.61 10.14 -5.19
C ARG A 63 12.76 8.74 -5.77
N HIS A 64 12.32 7.71 -5.06
CA HIS A 64 12.52 6.32 -5.45
C HIS A 64 11.27 5.67 -6.03
N PHE A 65 10.09 6.18 -5.71
CA PHE A 65 8.82 5.60 -6.12
C PHE A 65 7.93 6.62 -6.81
N ASP A 66 7.42 6.23 -7.98
CA ASP A 66 6.25 6.86 -8.58
C ASP A 66 5.00 6.22 -7.95
N ALA A 67 4.24 7.01 -7.21
CA ALA A 67 3.01 6.53 -6.59
C ALA A 67 1.89 6.39 -7.62
N LEU A 68 1.25 5.23 -7.63
CA LEU A 68 0.11 4.97 -8.51
C LEU A 68 -1.11 5.77 -8.05
N PRO A 69 -1.80 6.48 -8.96
CA PRO A 69 -2.96 7.29 -8.63
C PRO A 69 -4.16 6.42 -8.23
N ILE A 70 -5.10 7.03 -7.51
CA ILE A 70 -6.43 6.44 -7.31
C ILE A 70 -7.29 6.85 -8.50
N ASP A 71 -7.34 6.01 -9.51
CA ASP A 71 -8.13 6.18 -10.72
C ASP A 71 -9.41 5.31 -10.70
N ASP A 72 -10.14 5.26 -11.82
CA ASP A 72 -11.39 4.51 -11.94
C ASP A 72 -11.19 3.00 -11.71
N ALA A 73 -10.05 2.42 -12.09
CA ALA A 73 -9.75 1.00 -11.90
C ALA A 73 -9.49 0.68 -10.42
N VAL A 74 -8.74 1.57 -9.73
CA VAL A 74 -8.54 1.48 -8.28
C VAL A 74 -9.87 1.68 -7.54
N ALA A 75 -10.71 2.60 -7.99
CA ALA A 75 -12.02 2.85 -7.38
C ALA A 75 -12.96 1.64 -7.50
N ALA A 76 -13.03 0.99 -8.67
CA ALA A 76 -13.78 -0.24 -8.86
C ALA A 76 -13.26 -1.38 -7.96
N SER A 77 -11.93 -1.53 -7.92
CA SER A 77 -11.26 -2.53 -7.07
C SER A 77 -11.53 -2.31 -5.58
N TYR A 78 -11.53 -1.06 -5.12
CA TYR A 78 -11.91 -0.70 -3.76
C TYR A 78 -13.34 -1.15 -3.43
N GLY A 79 -14.28 -1.02 -4.37
CA GLY A 79 -15.65 -1.48 -4.20
C GLY A 79 -15.73 -2.99 -3.90
N HIS A 80 -15.00 -3.81 -4.65
CA HIS A 80 -14.93 -5.26 -4.44
C HIS A 80 -14.33 -5.61 -3.08
N LEU A 81 -13.18 -5.01 -2.73
CA LEU A 81 -12.51 -5.27 -1.45
C LEU A 81 -13.36 -4.80 -0.27
N ALA A 82 -13.98 -3.63 -0.37
CA ALA A 82 -14.87 -3.11 0.68
C ALA A 82 -16.10 -4.00 0.88
N ALA A 83 -16.68 -4.55 -0.20
CA ALA A 83 -17.77 -5.52 -0.11
C ALA A 83 -17.33 -6.79 0.62
N ALA A 84 -16.18 -7.36 0.25
CA ALA A 84 -15.62 -8.54 0.93
C ALA A 84 -15.36 -8.28 2.44
N VAL A 85 -14.85 -7.09 2.80
CA VAL A 85 -14.71 -6.69 4.21
C VAL A 85 -16.04 -6.66 4.96
N VAL A 86 -17.13 -6.21 4.33
CA VAL A 86 -18.46 -6.21 4.93
C VAL A 86 -18.97 -7.64 5.13
N GLU A 87 -18.78 -8.52 4.15
CA GLU A 87 -19.16 -9.94 4.26
C GLU A 87 -18.43 -10.66 5.40
N LEU A 88 -17.20 -10.26 5.70
CA LEU A 88 -16.42 -10.71 6.85
C LEU A 88 -16.85 -10.08 8.20
N GLY A 89 -17.92 -9.28 8.21
CA GLY A 89 -18.43 -8.61 9.43
C GLY A 89 -17.56 -7.45 9.93
N ARG A 90 -16.65 -6.93 9.09
CA ARG A 90 -15.73 -5.84 9.42
C ARG A 90 -16.24 -4.50 8.86
N GLN A 91 -15.64 -3.38 9.31
CA GLN A 91 -16.03 -2.03 8.88
C GLN A 91 -15.01 -1.41 7.90
N PRO A 92 -15.33 -1.28 6.59
CA PRO A 92 -14.38 -0.75 5.59
C PRO A 92 -13.87 0.65 5.90
N ARG A 93 -14.75 1.54 6.40
CA ARG A 93 -14.41 2.95 6.69
C ARG A 93 -13.28 3.13 7.71
N ARG A 94 -13.04 2.14 8.57
CA ARG A 94 -11.93 2.19 9.54
C ARG A 94 -10.57 1.84 8.92
N ARG A 95 -10.59 1.28 7.70
CA ARG A 95 -9.44 0.73 6.97
C ARG A 95 -9.35 1.33 5.56
N THR A 96 -9.88 2.53 5.36
CA THR A 96 -9.99 3.12 4.02
C THR A 96 -8.64 3.23 3.33
N MET A 97 -7.58 3.63 4.05
CA MET A 97 -6.23 3.71 3.47
C MET A 97 -5.70 2.33 3.10
N ASP A 98 -5.75 1.36 4.01
CA ASP A 98 -5.32 -0.01 3.76
C ASP A 98 -6.07 -0.61 2.55
N LEU A 99 -7.38 -0.41 2.46
CA LEU A 99 -8.19 -0.88 1.35
C LEU A 99 -7.87 -0.17 0.03
N LEU A 100 -7.51 1.11 0.03
CA LEU A 100 -7.04 1.79 -1.17
C LEU A 100 -5.67 1.27 -1.62
N ILE A 101 -4.78 0.93 -0.70
CA ILE A 101 -3.50 0.28 -1.00
C ILE A 101 -3.73 -1.10 -1.62
N ALA A 102 -4.57 -1.93 -1.00
CA ALA A 102 -4.96 -3.24 -1.53
C ALA A 102 -5.68 -3.13 -2.88
N ALA A 103 -6.56 -2.14 -3.05
CA ALA A 103 -7.24 -1.88 -4.30
C ALA A 103 -6.28 -1.46 -5.42
N THR A 104 -5.23 -0.72 -5.07
CA THR A 104 -4.15 -0.39 -6.01
C THR A 104 -3.43 -1.67 -6.46
N ALA A 105 -3.12 -2.58 -5.52
CA ALA A 105 -2.50 -3.86 -5.88
C ALA A 105 -3.41 -4.71 -6.79
N HIS A 106 -4.69 -4.85 -6.43
CA HIS A 106 -5.67 -5.59 -7.22
C HIS A 106 -5.88 -5.00 -8.62
N ALA A 107 -6.00 -3.67 -8.74
CA ALA A 107 -6.23 -3.01 -10.04
C ALA A 107 -5.06 -3.16 -11.02
N HIS A 108 -3.85 -3.44 -10.51
CA HIS A 108 -2.63 -3.54 -11.28
C HIS A 108 -2.06 -4.96 -11.39
N ASP A 109 -2.86 -5.98 -11.04
CA ASP A 109 -2.43 -7.40 -11.00
C ASP A 109 -1.12 -7.59 -10.23
N ALA A 110 -0.99 -6.87 -9.10
CA ALA A 110 0.21 -6.82 -8.28
C ALA A 110 0.00 -7.51 -6.92
N SER A 111 1.08 -8.02 -6.36
CA SER A 111 1.08 -8.49 -4.97
C SER A 111 1.15 -7.31 -4.00
N LEU A 112 0.52 -7.43 -2.84
CA LEU A 112 0.63 -6.47 -1.75
C LEU A 112 1.65 -6.97 -0.73
N LEU A 113 2.74 -6.22 -0.55
CA LEU A 113 3.74 -6.50 0.47
C LEU A 113 3.42 -5.69 1.73
N THR A 114 3.27 -6.35 2.88
CA THR A 114 2.90 -5.70 4.15
C THR A 114 3.63 -6.30 5.35
N ARG A 115 3.80 -5.50 6.41
CA ARG A 115 4.21 -5.99 7.75
C ARG A 115 3.03 -6.35 8.63
N ASN A 116 1.81 -6.04 8.20
CA ASN A 116 0.58 -6.26 8.96
C ASN A 116 -0.40 -7.14 8.14
N PRO A 117 -0.07 -8.40 7.83
CA PRO A 117 -0.91 -9.25 6.97
C PRO A 117 -2.32 -9.45 7.53
N ASP A 118 -2.47 -9.42 8.86
CA ASP A 118 -3.78 -9.51 9.54
C ASP A 118 -4.75 -8.40 9.14
N ASP A 119 -4.24 -7.25 8.67
CA ASP A 119 -5.08 -6.15 8.23
C ASP A 119 -5.84 -6.44 6.93
N PHE A 120 -5.35 -7.43 6.17
CA PHE A 120 -5.88 -7.88 4.89
C PHE A 120 -6.46 -9.30 4.95
N ALA A 121 -6.48 -9.92 6.13
CA ALA A 121 -6.96 -11.28 6.31
C ALA A 121 -8.40 -11.46 5.77
N GLY A 122 -8.59 -12.44 4.88
CA GLY A 122 -9.86 -12.74 4.23
C GLY A 122 -10.04 -12.06 2.86
N LEU A 123 -9.05 -11.32 2.38
CA LEU A 123 -9.04 -10.70 1.03
C LEU A 123 -8.21 -11.49 0.01
N ASP A 124 -7.74 -12.69 0.39
CA ASP A 124 -6.80 -13.52 -0.36
C ASP A 124 -7.31 -13.96 -1.75
N ALA A 125 -8.64 -14.00 -1.92
CA ALA A 125 -9.28 -14.30 -3.20
C ALA A 125 -9.21 -13.12 -4.20
N LEU A 126 -8.93 -11.91 -3.71
CA LEU A 126 -8.88 -10.68 -4.51
C LEU A 126 -7.45 -10.16 -4.64
N VAL A 127 -6.62 -10.26 -3.61
CA VAL A 127 -5.25 -9.73 -3.64
C VAL A 127 -4.28 -10.72 -3.02
N ASN A 128 -3.15 -10.95 -3.71
CA ASN A 128 -2.07 -11.76 -3.17
C ASN A 128 -1.31 -10.94 -2.12
N VAL A 129 -1.43 -11.31 -0.83
CA VAL A 129 -0.77 -10.63 0.28
C VAL A 129 0.49 -11.38 0.68
N ILE A 130 1.61 -10.67 0.74
CA ILE A 130 2.92 -11.20 1.12
C ILE A 130 3.37 -10.50 2.41
N ALA A 131 3.69 -11.27 3.44
CA ALA A 131 4.18 -10.77 4.71
C ALA A 131 5.71 -10.65 4.72
N VAL A 132 6.25 -9.61 5.38
CA VAL A 132 7.71 -9.40 5.60
C VAL A 132 8.06 -9.01 7.02
#